data_AF-A0A1G3XIX0-F1
#
_entry.id   AF-A0A1G3XIX0-F1
#
_cell.length_a   1.000
_cell.length_b   1.000
_cell.length_c   1.000
_cell.angle_alpha   90.00
_cell.angle_beta   90.00
_cell.angle_gamma   90.00
#
_symmetry.space_group_name_H-M   'P 1'
#
loop_
_entity.id
_entity.type
_entity.pdbx_description
1 polymer ?
#
loop_
_entity_poly.entity_id
_entity_poly.type
_entity_poly.pdbx_seq_one_letter_code
_entity_poly.pdbx_strand_id
1 'polypeptide(L)'
;MEILNVKVEEEIKEKLERLVKRRAYKNKSEAVRKMLEEHFNEHPELFASDDLEEITEEADKMTDEQFEKIAAEVFKGPKTAAELVAEGRGR
;
A
#
# COMPACT_ATOMS: atom_id res chain seq x y z
N MET A 1 10.04 -17.89 5.60
CA MET A 1 8.86 -17.73 4.73
C MET A 1 7.65 -18.02 5.58
N GLU A 2 6.85 -17.02 5.89
CA GLU A 2 5.66 -17.18 6.71
C GLU A 2 4.48 -17.58 5.82
N ILE A 3 3.64 -18.49 6.30
CA ILE A 3 2.46 -18.97 5.57
C ILE A 3 1.22 -18.44 6.29
N LEU A 4 0.54 -17.49 5.65
CA LEU A 4 -0.71 -16.92 6.14
C LEU A 4 -1.90 -17.63 5.48
N ASN A 5 -2.77 -18.20 6.31
CA ASN A 5 -4.03 -18.78 5.85
C ASN A 5 -5.10 -17.68 5.82
N VAL A 6 -5.53 -17.29 4.62
CA VAL A 6 -6.53 -16.23 4.43
C VAL A 6 -7.88 -16.86 4.10
N LYS A 7 -8.93 -16.46 4.83
CA LYS A 7 -10.31 -16.76 4.46
C LYS A 7 -10.83 -15.63 3.58
N VAL A 8 -11.36 -16.00 2.42
CA VAL A 8 -11.98 -15.09 1.47
C VAL A 8 -13.39 -15.56 1.18
N GLU A 9 -14.26 -14.65 0.76
CA GLU A 9 -15.59 -14.99 0.29
C GLU A 9 -15.53 -15.92 -0.93
N GLU A 10 -16.56 -16.75 -1.11
CA GLU A 10 -16.58 -17.75 -2.19
C GLU A 10 -16.54 -17.09 -3.58
N GLU A 11 -17.18 -15.92 -3.76
CA GLU A 11 -17.12 -15.17 -5.02
C GLU A 11 -15.68 -14.76 -5.38
N ILE A 12 -14.90 -14.29 -4.40
CA ILE A 12 -13.49 -13.91 -4.60
C ILE A 12 -12.64 -15.14 -4.91
N LYS A 13 -12.90 -16.25 -4.21
CA LYS A 13 -12.22 -17.53 -4.47
C LYS A 13 -12.46 -18.02 -5.90
N GLU A 14 -13.68 -17.90 -6.42
CA GLU A 14 -13.98 -18.23 -7.82
C GLU A 14 -13.24 -17.32 -8.80
N LYS A 15 -13.19 -16.01 -8.55
CA LYS A 15 -12.46 -15.06 -9.39
C LYS A 15 -10.97 -15.42 -9.45
N LEU A 16 -10.36 -15.72 -8.30
CA LEU A 16 -8.97 -16.18 -8.21
C LEU A 16 -8.76 -17.49 -8.99
N GLU A 17 -9.67 -18.44 -8.89
CA GLU A 17 -9.60 -19.68 -9.68
C GLU A 17 -9.66 -19.44 -11.19
N ARG A 18 -10.53 -18.53 -11.64
CA ARG A 18 -10.63 -18.17 -13.06
C ARG A 18 -9.33 -17.55 -13.56
N LEU A 19 -8.69 -16.70 -12.77
CA LEU A 19 -7.42 -16.06 -13.13
C LEU A 19 -6.28 -17.09 -13.26
N VAL A 20 -6.21 -18.07 -12.36
CA VAL A 20 -5.24 -19.17 -12.47
C VAL A 20 -5.54 -20.07 -13.66
N LYS A 21 -6.81 -20.43 -13.90
CA LYS A 21 -7.23 -21.22 -15.06
C LYS A 21 -6.89 -20.55 -16.39
N ARG A 22 -7.00 -19.22 -16.46
CA ARG A 22 -6.60 -18.40 -17.61
C ARG A 22 -5.08 -18.22 -17.74
N ARG A 23 -4.29 -18.81 -16.84
CA ARG A 23 -2.83 -18.68 -16.77
C ARG A 23 -2.33 -17.23 -16.60
N ALA A 24 -3.17 -16.35 -16.06
CA ALA A 24 -2.74 -15.00 -15.68
C ALA A 24 -1.77 -15.02 -14.49
N TYR A 25 -1.91 -16.02 -13.61
CA TYR A 25 -1.01 -16.29 -12.49
C TYR A 25 -0.74 -17.80 -12.37
N LYS A 26 0.42 -18.19 -11.80
CA LYS A 26 0.79 -19.60 -11.63
C LYS A 26 -0.08 -20.32 -10.62
N ASN A 27 -0.49 -19.64 -9.55
CA ASN A 27 -1.34 -20.17 -8.48
C ASN A 27 -2.06 -19.05 -7.73
N LYS A 28 -3.00 -19.42 -6.85
CA LYS A 28 -3.83 -18.47 -6.08
C LYS A 28 -2.98 -17.59 -5.17
N SER A 29 -1.95 -18.15 -4.53
CA SER A 29 -1.09 -17.41 -3.61
C SER A 29 -0.27 -16.33 -4.33
N GLU A 30 0.21 -16.61 -5.54
CA GLU A 30 0.89 -15.60 -6.37
C GLU A 30 -0.07 -14.48 -6.77
N ALA A 31 -1.30 -14.82 -7.18
CA ALA A 31 -2.30 -13.84 -7.53
C ALA A 31 -2.60 -12.88 -6.37
N VAL A 32 -2.88 -13.44 -5.18
CA VAL A 32 -3.15 -12.65 -3.97
C VAL A 32 -1.95 -11.81 -3.58
N ARG A 33 -0.73 -12.36 -3.63
CA ARG A 33 0.49 -11.61 -3.30
C ARG A 33 0.67 -10.40 -4.21
N LYS A 34 0.58 -10.59 -5.54
CA LYS A 34 0.74 -9.49 -6.50
C LYS A 34 -0.34 -8.42 -6.33
N MET A 35 -1.58 -8.83 -6.13
CA MET A 35 -2.68 -7.89 -5.89
C MET A 35 -2.47 -7.07 -4.61
N LEU A 36 -1.99 -7.70 -3.54
CA LEU A 36 -1.65 -6.99 -2.30
C LEU A 36 -0.46 -6.05 -2.49
N GLU A 37 0.61 -6.48 -3.17
CA GLU A 37 1.76 -5.64 -3.48
C GLU A 37 1.34 -4.42 -4.32
N GLU A 38 0.50 -4.59 -5.34
CA GLU A 38 -0.05 -3.50 -6.14
C GLU A 38 -0.88 -2.55 -5.27
N HIS A 39 -1.81 -3.09 -4.46
CA HIS A 39 -2.66 -2.28 -3.58
C HIS A 39 -1.85 -1.48 -2.55
N PHE A 40 -0.81 -2.08 -1.97
CA PHE A 40 0.07 -1.40 -1.02
C PHE A 40 0.98 -0.36 -1.65
N ASN A 41 1.33 -0.51 -2.92
CA ASN A 41 2.05 0.52 -3.67
C ASN A 41 1.15 1.68 -4.07
N GLU A 42 -0.12 1.41 -4.38
CA GLU A 42 -1.13 2.43 -4.70
C GLU A 42 -1.60 3.19 -3.46
N HIS A 43 -1.59 2.53 -2.31
CA HIS A 43 -2.11 3.07 -1.05
C HIS A 43 -1.05 3.06 0.07
N PRO A 44 0.03 3.87 -0.03
CA PRO A 44 1.04 3.98 1.02
C PRO A 44 0.46 4.50 2.35
N GLU A 45 -0.68 5.18 2.33
CA GLU A 45 -1.43 5.62 3.51
C GLU A 45 -1.92 4.47 4.40
N LEU A 46 -2.05 3.24 3.89
CA LEU A 46 -2.41 2.08 4.72
C LEU A 46 -1.32 1.70 5.73
N PHE A 47 -0.10 2.20 5.53
CA PHE A 47 1.03 2.03 6.44
C PHE A 47 1.32 3.26 7.27
N ALA A 48 0.60 4.35 7.02
CA ALA A 48 0.69 5.54 7.82
C ALA A 48 0.05 5.23 9.19
N SER A 49 0.78 5.52 10.28
CA SER A 49 0.43 5.09 11.63
C SER A 49 -0.93 5.62 12.09
N ASP A 50 -1.48 5.02 13.16
CA ASP A 50 -2.68 5.51 13.86
C ASP A 50 -2.54 7.00 14.29
N ASP A 51 -1.32 7.55 14.29
CA ASP A 51 -1.02 8.96 14.58
C ASP A 51 -1.33 9.92 13.41
N LEU A 52 -1.82 9.41 12.26
CA LEU A 52 -2.22 10.26 11.13
C LEU A 52 -3.27 11.31 11.52
N GLU A 53 -4.20 10.95 12.40
CA GLU A 53 -5.24 11.85 12.88
C GLU A 53 -4.64 12.98 13.73
N GLU A 54 -3.72 12.66 14.65
CA GLU A 54 -3.00 13.67 15.43
C GLU A 54 -2.11 14.57 14.54
N ILE A 55 -1.42 13.99 13.56
CA ILE A 55 -0.52 14.73 12.67
C ILE A 55 -1.30 15.68 11.75
N THR A 56 -2.49 15.28 11.31
CA THR A 56 -3.35 16.15 10.48
C THR A 56 -3.97 17.28 11.31
N GLU A 57 -4.30 17.05 12.57
CA GLU A 57 -4.74 18.12 13.50
C GLU A 57 -3.62 19.11 13.85
N GLU A 58 -2.36 18.66 13.88
CA GLU A 58 -1.20 19.51 14.14
C GLU A 58 -0.58 20.13 12.88
N ALA A 59 -0.92 19.64 11.69
CA ALA A 59 -0.34 20.09 10.41
C ALA A 59 -0.47 21.61 10.20
N ASP A 60 -1.61 22.20 10.56
CA ASP A 60 -1.85 23.66 10.46
C ASP A 60 -0.96 24.50 11.38
N LYS A 61 -0.31 23.87 12.38
CA LYS A 61 0.59 24.51 13.35
C LYS A 61 2.06 24.20 13.08
N MET A 62 2.34 23.32 12.12
CA MET A 62 3.68 22.89 11.78
C MET A 62 4.29 23.75 10.68
N THR A 63 5.61 23.90 10.72
CA THR A 63 6.37 24.44 9.60
C THR A 63 6.55 23.36 8.53
N ASP A 64 6.72 23.76 7.27
CA ASP A 64 6.90 22.84 6.14
C ASP A 64 8.02 21.81 6.39
N GLU A 65 9.13 22.23 7.01
CA GLU A 65 10.25 21.35 7.36
C GLU A 65 9.90 20.28 8.42
N GLN A 66 9.03 20.63 9.37
CA GLN A 66 8.56 19.69 10.40
C GLN A 66 7.56 18.70 9.81
N PHE A 67 6.67 19.18 8.95
CA PHE A 67 5.72 18.35 8.23
C PHE A 67 6.44 17.36 7.31
N GLU A 68 7.44 17.80 6.53
CA GLU A 68 8.23 16.92 5.67
C GLU A 68 8.93 15.80 6.44
N LYS A 69 9.48 16.11 7.63
CA LYS A 69 10.15 15.12 8.47
C LYS A 69 9.19 14.06 8.99
N ILE A 70 8.01 14.46 9.44
CA ILE A 70 6.98 13.56 9.98
C ILE A 70 6.36 12.75 8.85
N ALA A 71 6.04 13.37 7.72
CA ALA A 71 5.58 12.68 6.52
C ALA A 71 6.60 11.61 6.07
N ALA A 72 7.90 11.91 6.11
CA ALA A 72 8.94 10.94 5.79
C ALA A 72 9.04 9.78 6.79
N GLU A 73 8.58 9.95 8.03
CA GLU A 73 8.55 8.89 9.04
C GLU A 73 7.27 8.05 8.97
N VAL A 74 6.13 8.68 8.70
CA VAL A 74 4.80 8.06 8.60
C VAL A 74 4.60 7.34 7.28
N PHE A 75 5.00 7.95 6.16
CA PHE A 75 4.90 7.34 4.83
C PHE A 75 6.14 6.48 4.51
N LYS A 76 6.74 5.82 5.49
CA LYS A 76 7.77 4.78 5.27
C LYS A 76 7.16 3.53 4.61
N GLY A 77 6.67 3.70 3.38
CA GLY A 77 6.39 2.63 2.45
C GLY A 77 7.67 2.20 1.71
N PRO A 78 7.57 1.32 0.71
CA PRO A 78 8.71 0.86 -0.08
C PRO A 78 9.40 1.97 -0.90
N LYS A 79 8.78 3.15 -1.01
CA LYS A 79 9.30 4.32 -1.72
C LYS A 79 9.46 5.49 -0.75
N THR A 80 10.50 6.29 -0.98
CA THR A 80 10.79 7.53 -0.27
C THR A 80 9.88 8.68 -0.74
N ALA A 81 9.69 9.70 0.11
CA ALA A 81 8.92 10.90 -0.25
C ALA A 81 9.43 11.58 -1.54
N ALA A 82 10.75 11.55 -1.77
CA ALA A 82 11.37 12.06 -3.00
C ALA A 82 10.95 11.28 -4.26
N GLU A 83 10.79 9.95 -4.16
CA GLU A 83 10.34 9.11 -5.27
C GLU A 83 8.86 9.35 -5.60
N LEU A 84 8.02 9.57 -4.58
CA LEU A 84 6.60 9.91 -4.77
C LEU A 84 6.41 11.28 -5.45
N VAL A 85 7.19 12.29 -5.03
CA VAL A 85 7.15 13.63 -5.64
C VAL A 85 7.68 13.60 -7.08
N ALA A 86 8.69 12.79 -7.38
CA ALA A 86 9.21 12.62 -8.73
C ALA A 86 8.18 11.98 -9.69
N GLU A 87 7.43 10.96 -9.21
CA GLU A 87 6.32 10.37 -9.97
C GLU A 87 5.18 11.37 -10.22
N GLY A 88 4.86 12.23 -9.24
CA GLY A 88 3.82 13.25 -9.39
C GLY A 88 4.17 14.39 -10.35
N ARG A 89 5.46 14.71 -10.52
CA ARG A 89 5.95 15.78 -11.41
C ARG A 89 6.27 15.30 -12.84
N GLY A 90 6.18 13.99 -13.09
CA GLY A 90 6.45 13.36 -14.39
C GLY A 90 5.24 13.25 -15.33
N ARG A 91 4.16 14.00 -15.08
CA ARG A 91 2.99 14.11 -15.97
C ARG A 91 2.72 15.57 -16.33
#